data_AF-A0A8S2UGA4-F1
#
_entry.id   AF-A0A8S2UGA4-F1
#
_cell.length_a   1.000
_cell.length_b   1.000
_cell.length_c   1.000
_cell.angle_alpha   90.00
_cell.angle_beta   90.00
_cell.angle_gamma   90.00
#
_symmetry.space_group_name_H-M   'P 1'
#
loop_
_entity.id
_entity.type
_entity.pdbx_description
1 polymer ?
#
loop_
_entity_poly.entity_id
_entity_poly.type
_entity_poly.pdbx_seq_one_letter_code
_entity_poly.pdbx_strand_id
1 'polypeptide(L)' 'IATRLAHGTALEKLGKGCEYVIALDGDTKNSTFSIKFRDAFPNRFVECYIAEQNMVQVAIGIA' A
#
# COMPACT_ATOMS: atom_id res chain seq x y z
N ILE A 1 -16.40 12.03 1.84
CA ILE A 1 -16.00 10.59 1.85
C ILE A 1 -15.08 10.33 3.04
N ALA A 2 -14.94 9.09 3.52
CA ALA A 2 -13.97 8.78 4.58
C ALA A 2 -12.53 9.04 4.08
N THR A 3 -11.68 9.68 4.89
CA THR A 3 -10.30 10.04 4.52
C THR A 3 -9.46 8.82 4.14
N ARG A 4 -9.63 7.69 4.82
CA ARG A 4 -9.01 6.39 4.47
C ARG A 4 -9.38 5.86 3.08
N LEU A 5 -10.63 6.08 2.64
CA LEU A 5 -11.05 5.70 1.29
C LEU A 5 -10.45 6.64 0.24
N ALA A 6 -10.33 7.93 0.57
CA ALA A 6 -9.62 8.91 -0.25
C ALA A 6 -8.13 8.53 -0.40
N HIS A 7 -7.48 8.11 0.69
CA HIS A 7 -6.10 7.63 0.71
C HIS A 7 -5.89 6.47 -0.28
N GLY A 8 -6.67 5.38 -0.20
CA GLY A 8 -6.53 4.26 -1.13
C GLY A 8 -6.74 4.65 -2.60
N THR A 9 -7.68 5.57 -2.86
CA THR A 9 -7.98 6.08 -4.21
C THR A 9 -6.85 6.98 -4.74
N ALA A 10 -6.28 7.82 -3.88
CA ALA A 10 -5.14 8.66 -4.22
C ALA A 10 -3.86 7.84 -4.43
N LEU A 11 -3.65 6.81 -3.62
CA LEU A 11 -2.51 5.91 -3.72
C LEU A 11 -2.51 5.16 -5.06
N GLU A 12 -3.66 4.59 -5.46
CA GLU A 12 -3.84 3.99 -6.80
C GLU A 12 -3.53 5.00 -7.92
N LYS A 13 -4.04 6.23 -7.81
CA LYS A 13 -3.78 7.28 -8.79
C LYS A 13 -2.29 7.65 -8.86
N LEU A 14 -1.61 7.72 -7.73
CA LEU A 14 -0.18 8.00 -7.66
C LEU A 14 0.63 6.87 -8.33
N GLY A 15 0.25 5.61 -8.10
CA GLY A 15 0.86 4.45 -8.75
C GLY A 15 0.72 4.46 -10.28
N LYS A 16 -0.35 5.03 -10.83
CA LYS A 16 -0.53 5.20 -12.29
C LYS A 16 0.46 6.21 -12.89
N GLY A 17 0.85 7.23 -12.11
CA GLY A 17 1.74 8.30 -12.58
C GLY A 17 3.22 8.11 -12.23
N CYS A 18 3.56 7.18 -11.35
CA CYS A 18 4.92 6.94 -10.91
C CYS A 18 5.16 5.44 -10.63
N GLU A 19 6.12 4.86 -11.36
CA GLU A 19 6.46 3.44 -11.28
C GLU A 19 7.18 3.08 -9.98
N TYR A 20 7.86 4.05 -9.35
CA TYR A 20 8.61 3.88 -8.10
C TYR A 20 7.74 3.80 -6.84
N VAL A 21 6.43 4.03 -6.96
CA VAL A 21 5.52 3.91 -5.81
C VAL A 21 5.32 2.43 -5.49
N ILE A 22 5.60 2.05 -4.26
CA ILE A 22 5.37 0.72 -3.69
C ILE A 22 4.50 0.88 -2.45
N ALA A 23 3.51 0.00 -2.29
CA ALA A 23 2.63 -0.01 -1.13
C ALA A 23 2.90 -1.23 -0.25
N LEU A 24 2.90 -1.03 1.07
CA LEU A 24 3.01 -2.09 2.06
C LEU A 24 1.78 -2.04 2.98
N ASP A 25 1.32 -3.19 3.44
CA ASP A 25 0.20 -3.28 4.38
C ASP A 25 0.38 -4.47 5.32
N GLY A 26 -0.09 -4.34 6.56
CA GLY A 26 0.00 -5.38 7.59
C GLY A 26 -1.33 -6.08 7.87
N ASP A 27 -1.89 -6.78 6.87
CA ASP A 27 -3.21 -7.42 6.90
C ASP A 27 -4.41 -6.54 7.28
N THR A 28 -4.34 -5.24 6.95
CA THR A 28 -5.41 -4.25 7.18
C THR A 28 -5.92 -3.59 5.89
N LYS A 29 -5.49 -4.08 4.73
CA LYS A 29 -5.75 -3.54 3.38
C LYS A 29 -7.21 -3.24 3.04
N ASN A 30 -8.15 -4.01 3.59
CA ASN A 30 -9.59 -3.77 3.44
C ASN A 30 -10.08 -2.55 4.25
N SER A 31 -9.40 -2.23 5.34
CA SER A 31 -9.71 -1.11 6.24
C SER A 31 -8.95 0.16 5.88
N THR A 32 -7.68 0.04 5.47
CA THR A 32 -6.82 1.15 5.00
C THR A 32 -7.11 1.53 3.55
N PHE A 33 -7.83 0.67 2.82
CA PHE A 33 -8.09 0.75 1.37
C PHE A 33 -6.83 0.68 0.49
N SER A 34 -5.69 0.24 1.03
CA SER A 34 -4.49 -0.08 0.24
C SER A 34 -4.74 -1.24 -0.73
N ILE A 35 -5.80 -2.04 -0.51
CA ILE A 35 -6.30 -3.09 -1.41
C ILE A 35 -6.53 -2.58 -2.85
N LYS A 36 -6.92 -1.30 -3.01
CA LYS A 36 -7.08 -0.69 -4.34
C LYS A 36 -5.75 -0.63 -5.11
N PHE A 37 -4.66 -0.30 -4.42
CA PHE A 37 -3.33 -0.29 -5.01
C PHE A 37 -2.86 -1.72 -5.32
N ARG A 38 -3.09 -2.67 -4.41
CA ARG A 38 -2.79 -4.10 -4.63
C ARG A 38 -3.45 -4.62 -5.90
N ASP A 39 -4.75 -4.35 -6.07
CA ASP A 39 -5.52 -4.88 -7.19
C ASP A 39 -5.08 -4.27 -8.52
N ALA A 40 -4.68 -2.98 -8.52
CA ALA A 40 -4.16 -2.31 -9.71
C ALA A 40 -2.70 -2.64 -10.03
N PHE A 41 -1.86 -2.86 -9.01
CA PHE A 41 -0.41 -3.04 -9.13
C PHE A 41 0.11 -4.16 -8.21
N PRO A 42 -0.28 -5.43 -8.46
CA PRO A 42 0.05 -6.54 -7.56
C PRO A 42 1.56 -6.74 -7.39
N ASN A 43 2.36 -6.46 -8.43
CA ASN A 43 3.82 -6.59 -8.39
C ASN A 43 4.52 -5.47 -7.60
N ARG A 44 3.79 -4.43 -7.16
CA ARG A 44 4.31 -3.30 -6.35
C ARG A 44 3.62 -3.18 -5.00
N PHE A 45 2.97 -4.26 -4.56
CA PHE A 45 2.33 -4.35 -3.26
C PHE A 45 2.98 -5.44 -2.43
N VAL A 46 3.44 -5.11 -1.22
CA VAL A 46 4.05 -6.07 -0.29
C VAL A 46 3.12 -6.28 0.89
N GLU A 47 2.52 -7.47 0.96
CA GLU A 47 1.78 -7.92 2.14
C GLU A 47 2.77 -8.28 3.25
N CYS A 48 2.66 -7.60 4.38
CA CYS A 48 3.54 -7.78 5.53
C CYS A 48 2.87 -8.53 6.68
N TYR A 49 1.59 -8.91 6.55
CA TYR A 49 0.83 -9.60 7.59
C TYR A 49 0.83 -8.84 8.93
N ILE A 50 0.51 -9.51 10.04
CA ILE A 50 0.48 -8.93 11.38
C ILE A 50 1.91 -8.81 11.95
N ALA A 51 2.76 -8.06 11.25
CA ALA A 51 4.18 -7.86 11.56
C ALA A 51 4.62 -6.42 11.25
N GLU A 52 4.00 -5.44 11.89
CA GLU A 52 4.16 -4.01 11.59
C GLU A 52 5.60 -3.51 11.80
N GLN A 53 6.31 -4.03 12.80
CA GLN A 53 7.73 -3.70 13.01
C GLN A 53 8.58 -4.16 11.82
N ASN A 54 8.33 -5.36 11.30
CA ASN A 54 8.98 -5.87 10.11
C ASN A 54 8.55 -5.09 8.86
N MET A 55 7.27 -4.73 8.71
CA MET A 55 6.77 -3.90 7.62
C MET A 55 7.56 -2.60 7.49
N VAL A 56 7.84 -1.93 8.61
CA VAL A 56 8.66 -0.70 8.62
C VAL A 56 10.11 -0.98 8.20
N GLN A 57 10.71 -2.09 8.65
CA GLN A 57 12.06 -2.49 8.22
C GLN A 57 12.13 -2.82 6.72
N VAL A 58 11.11 -3.51 6.18
CA VAL A 58 11.00 -3.78 4.75
C VAL A 58 10.86 -2.46 3.98
N ALA A 59 10.05 -1.52 4.45
CA ALA A 59 9.93 -0.20 3.83
C ALA A 59 11.27 0.56 3.82
N ILE A 60 12.07 0.47 4.90
CA ILE A 60 13.42 1.04 4.96
C ILE A 60 14.34 0.41 3.91
N GLY A 61 14.29 -0.91 3.73
CA GLY A 61 15.14 -1.59 2.75
C GLY A 61 14.74 -1.37 1.29
N ILE A 62 13.48 -0.97 1.05
CA ILE A 62 12.96 -0.63 -0.29
C ILE A 62 13.34 0.80 -0.71
N ALA A 63 13.44 1.72 0.25
CA ALA A 63 13.72 3.14 0.02
C ALA A 63 15.17 3.40 -0.38
#